data_AF-A0A2G9YET0-F1
#
_entry.id   AF-A0A2G9YET0-F1
#
_cell.length_a   1.000
_cell.length_b   1.000
_cell.length_c   1.000
_cell.angle_alpha   90.00
_cell.angle_beta   90.00
_cell.angle_gamma   90.00
#
_symmetry.space_group_name_H-M   'P 1'
#
loop_
_entity.id
_entity.type
_entity.pdbx_description
1 polymer ?
#
loop_
_entity_poly.entity_id
_entity_poly.type
_entity_poly.pdbx_seq_one_letter_code
_entity_poly.pdbx_strand_id
1 'polypeptide(L)' 'MGGNRVDFSVENKILLEAKAKKFITKEDYFQVKRHLETSGFEPGLIVNFRNTCLKLKRIINIY' A
#
# COMPACT_ATOMS: atom_id res chain seq x y z
N MET A 1 -8.01 -4.49 20.22
CA MET A 1 -8.57 -3.86 19.00
C MET A 1 -7.45 -3.07 18.32
N GLY A 2 -6.72 -3.68 17.40
CA GLY A 2 -5.72 -2.98 16.59
C GLY A 2 -6.27 -2.82 15.18
N GLY A 3 -6.83 -1.65 14.87
CA GLY A 3 -7.25 -1.34 13.51
C GLY A 3 -6.05 -1.38 12.59
N ASN A 4 -6.20 -2.04 11.44
CA ASN A 4 -5.17 -2.09 10.41
C ASN A 4 -4.89 -0.63 9.99
N ARG A 5 -3.67 -0.13 10.22
CA ARG A 5 -3.29 1.28 10.02
C ARG A 5 -2.32 1.36 8.84
N VAL A 6 -2.59 2.27 7.91
CA VAL A 6 -1.67 2.56 6.79
C VAL A 6 -0.48 3.35 7.31
N ASP A 7 0.71 3.11 6.77
CA ASP A 7 1.91 3.85 7.17
C ASP A 7 1.78 5.35 6.88
N PHE A 8 1.34 5.71 5.67
CA PHE A 8 1.17 7.10 5.26
C PHE A 8 -0.09 7.33 4.42
N SER A 9 -0.75 8.46 4.67
CA SER A 9 -1.73 9.08 3.77
C SER A 9 -1.12 10.39 3.26
N VAL A 10 -0.92 10.50 1.95
CA VAL A 10 -0.35 11.69 1.32
C VAL A 10 -1.47 12.53 0.74
N GLU A 11 -1.64 13.74 1.26
CA GLU A 11 -2.65 14.72 0.84
C GLU A 11 -4.10 14.19 0.75
N ASN A 12 -4.44 13.12 1.49
CA ASN A 12 -5.70 12.40 1.34
C ASN A 12 -5.99 11.92 -0.10
N LYS A 13 -4.94 11.73 -0.92
CA LYS A 13 -5.03 11.27 -2.32
C LYS A 13 -4.37 9.93 -2.55
N ILE A 14 -3.32 9.61 -1.79
CA ILE A 14 -2.52 8.39 -1.99
C ILE A 14 -2.30 7.70 -0.65
N LEU A 15 -2.58 6.40 -0.60
CA LEU A 15 -2.13 5.54 0.49
C LEU A 15 -0.75 4.97 0.15
N LEU A 16 0.22 5.11 1.06
CA LEU A 16 1.56 4.58 0.88
C LEU A 16 1.89 3.61 2.01
N GLU A 17 2.29 2.41 1.61
CA GLU A 17 2.70 1.31 2.49
C GLU A 17 4.19 1.01 2.25
N ALA A 18 5.01 1.18 3.27
CA ALA A 18 6.44 0.95 3.22
C ALA A 18 6.78 -0.45 3.73
N LYS A 19 7.49 -1.24 2.93
CA LYS A 19 7.94 -2.59 3.32
C LYS A 19 9.46 -2.72 3.18
N ALA A 20 10.04 -3.59 4.00
CA ALA A 20 11.46 -3.96 3.91
C ALA A 20 11.61 -5.49 3.87
N LYS A 21 11.08 -6.14 2.83
CA LYS A 21 11.05 -7.61 2.72
C LYS A 21 11.51 -8.15 1.38
N LYS A 22 11.93 -9.43 1.34
CA LYS A 22 12.58 -10.03 0.16
C LYS A 22 11.70 -9.95 -1.09
N PHE A 23 10.39 -10.19 -0.91
CA PHE A 23 9.39 -10.09 -1.96
C PHE A 23 8.10 -9.49 -1.42
N ILE A 24 7.46 -8.64 -2.21
CA ILE A 24 6.06 -8.24 -1.99
C ILE A 24 5.16 -9.41 -2.38
N THR A 25 4.23 -9.76 -1.51
CA THR A 25 3.35 -10.94 -1.66
C THR A 25 1.95 -10.51 -2.07
N LYS A 26 1.07 -11.48 -2.33
CA LYS A 26 -0.34 -11.21 -2.64
C LYS A 26 -1.08 -10.67 -1.41
N GLU A 27 -0.69 -11.09 -0.22
CA GLU A 27 -1.29 -10.67 1.04
C GLU A 27 -1.09 -9.17 1.28
N ASP A 28 0.10 -8.60 0.97
CA ASP A 28 0.29 -7.15 1.07
C ASP A 28 -0.61 -6.40 0.09
N TYR A 29 -0.73 -6.92 -1.13
CA TYR A 29 -1.60 -6.34 -2.14
C TYR A 29 -3.06 -6.32 -1.65
N PHE A 30 -3.55 -7.44 -1.13
CA PHE A 30 -4.91 -7.52 -0.60
C PHE A 30 -5.09 -6.69 0.67
N GLN A 31 -4.05 -6.52 1.49
CA GLN A 31 -4.08 -5.61 2.64
C GLN A 31 -4.32 -4.16 2.18
N VAL A 32 -3.50 -3.66 1.25
CA VAL A 32 -3.62 -2.30 0.73
C VAL A 32 -4.92 -2.11 -0.06
N LYS A 33 -5.34 -3.09 -0.85
CA LYS A 33 -6.61 -3.04 -1.59
C LYS A 33 -7.82 -2.87 -0.66
N ARG A 34 -7.90 -3.66 0.42
CA ARG A 34 -8.97 -3.51 1.42
C ARG A 34 -8.97 -2.12 2.05
N HIS A 35 -7.80 -1.55 2.28
CA HIS A 35 -7.70 -0.17 2.77
C HIS A 35 -8.18 0.85 1.77
N LEU A 36 -7.86 0.70 0.48
CA LEU A 36 -8.38 1.60 -0.57
C LEU A 36 -9.91 1.52 -0.62
N GLU A 37 -10.48 0.31 -0.59
CA GLU A 37 -11.93 0.08 -0.60
C GLU A 37 -12.64 0.74 0.60
N THR A 38 -12.07 0.65 1.81
CA THR A 38 -12.69 1.24 3.02
C THR A 38 -12.45 2.73 3.20
N SER A 39 -11.44 3.29 2.56
CA SER A 39 -11.04 4.70 2.73
C SER A 39 -11.52 5.62 1.60
N GLY A 40 -11.93 5.08 0.45
CA GLY A 40 -12.36 5.85 -0.72
C GLY A 40 -11.21 6.46 -1.53
N PHE A 41 -9.97 6.05 -1.28
CA PHE A 41 -8.78 6.50 -2.02
C PHE A 41 -8.61 5.68 -3.30
N GLU A 42 -8.21 6.33 -4.41
CA GLU A 42 -8.11 5.68 -5.72
C GLU A 42 -6.76 4.97 -5.97
N PRO A 43 -5.58 5.58 -5.69
CA PRO A 43 -4.31 4.87 -5.78
C PRO A 43 -3.71 4.48 -4.41
N GLY A 44 -3.24 3.23 -4.32
CA GLY A 44 -2.36 2.75 -3.27
C GLY A 44 -0.97 2.42 -3.81
N LEU A 45 0.08 2.71 -3.03
CA LEU A 45 1.47 2.44 -3.37
C LEU A 45 2.09 1.52 -2.35
N ILE A 46 2.66 0.41 -2.80
CA ILE A 46 3.55 -0.42 -1.98
C ILE A 46 4.98 -0.12 -2.42
N VAL A 47 5.80 0.33 -1.49
CA VAL A 47 7.21 0.67 -1.72
C VAL A 47 8.09 -0.29 -0.96
N ASN A 48 8.95 -1.04 -1.67
CA ASN A 48 9.88 -1.97 -1.04
C ASN A 48 11.29 -1.38 -0.94
N PHE A 49 11.69 -1.01 0.28
CA PHE A 49 12.98 -0.41 0.61
C PHE A 49 14.09 -1.43 0.89
N ARG A 50 13.82 -2.75 0.82
CA ARG A 50 14.87 -3.77 1.05
C ARG A 50 15.86 -3.88 -0.10
N ASN A 51 15.43 -3.59 -1.33
CA ASN A 51 16.28 -3.72 -2.50
C ASN A 51 17.17 -2.49 -2.66
N THR A 52 18.35 -2.68 -3.23
CA THR A 52 19.29 -1.60 -3.61
C THR A 52 18.64 -0.55 -4.52
N CYS A 53 17.68 -0.97 -5.35
CA CYS A 53 16.83 -0.07 -6.13
C CYS A 53 15.40 -0.10 -5.59
N LEU A 54 14.82 1.09 -5.41
CA LEU A 54 13.44 1.25 -4.96
C LEU A 54 12.49 0.61 -5.96
N LYS A 55 11.67 -0.34 -5.50
CA LYS A 55 10.62 -0.96 -6.33
C LYS A 55 9.26 -0.46 -5.87
N LEU A 56 8.55 0.18 -6.79
CA LEU A 56 7.19 0.68 -6.61
C LEU A 56 6.18 -0.31 -7.20
N LYS A 57 5.12 -0.63 -6.45
CA LYS A 57 3.95 -1.32 -6.98
C LYS A 57 2.71 -0.46 -6.77
N ARG A 58 2.09 -0.02 -7.86
CA ARG A 58 0.85 0.77 -7.87
C ARG A 58 -0.36 -0.17 -7.87
N ILE A 59 -1.32 0.13 -7.02
CA ILE A 59 -2.62 -0.53 -6.91
C ILE A 59 -3.67 0.52 -7.26
N ILE A 60 -4.54 0.20 -8.20
CA ILE A 60 -5.62 1.09 -8.65
C ILE A 60 -6.92 0.46 -8.16
N ASN A 61 -7.75 1.23 -7.45
CA ASN A 61 -9.13 0.84 -7.22
C ASN A 61 -9.95 1.14 -8.49
N ILE A 62 -10.60 0.13 -9.06
CA ILE A 62 -11.34 0.22 -10.34
C ILE A 62 -12.86 0.14 -10.14
N TYR A 63 -13.33 0.22 -8.89
CA TYR A 63 -14.72 0.08 -8.49
C TYR A 63 -15.12 1.20 -7.53
#